data_AF-A0A0M9DQL7-F1
#
_entry.id   AF-A0A0M9DQL7-F1
#
_cell.length_a   1.000
_cell.length_b   1.000
_cell.length_c   1.000
_cell.angle_alpha   90.00
_cell.angle_beta   90.00
_cell.angle_gamma   90.00
#
_symmetry.space_group_name_H-M   'P 1'
#
loop_
_entity.id
_entity.type
_entity.pdbx_description
1 polymer ?
#
loop_
_entity_poly.entity_id
_entity_poly.type
_entity_poly.pdbx_seq_one_letter_code
_entity_poly.pdbx_strand_id
1 'polypeptide(L)'
;MKSFFYIIVIGIFMFSCKEQTETPRNVIQPKKMVAVLIDIHLLESQVPHLTRMPDSAHFLYKAYEKKIFQKHQIDSLTYQQSYRYYLNNLQEFEKIYAQVIDSLVDRESTLNIGKPIIIEKKKDSSMFINKDSLKIRRKKIKEMVKQEKLKLNS
;
A
#
# COMPACT_ATOMS: atom_id res chain seq x y z
N MET A 1 29.91 40.89 7.63
CA MET A 1 29.18 39.67 8.02
C MET A 1 27.67 39.82 7.74
N LYS A 2 27.27 40.09 6.49
CA LYS A 2 25.85 40.29 6.11
C LYS A 2 25.46 39.47 4.87
N SER A 3 26.45 39.22 3.99
CA SER A 3 26.27 38.44 2.76
C SER A 3 26.15 36.92 2.98
N PHE A 4 26.62 36.40 4.12
CA PHE A 4 26.53 34.97 4.43
C PHE A 4 25.10 34.54 4.79
N PHE A 5 24.27 35.46 5.30
CA PHE A 5 22.89 35.17 5.67
C PHE A 5 21.99 34.91 4.45
N TYR A 6 22.32 35.52 3.31
CA TYR A 6 21.55 35.36 2.07
C TYR A 6 21.71 33.99 1.40
N ILE A 7 22.82 33.29 1.63
CA ILE A 7 23.08 31.97 1.02
C ILE A 7 22.25 30.86 1.69
N ILE A 8 21.93 30.99 2.99
CA ILE A 8 21.11 30.02 3.73
C ILE A 8 19.62 30.12 3.36
N VAL A 9 19.12 31.32 3.06
CA VAL A 9 17.71 31.55 2.70
C VAL A 9 17.39 31.00 1.29
N ILE A 10 18.37 30.98 0.38
CA ILE A 10 18.18 30.48 -1.00
C ILE A 10 18.29 28.95 -1.10
N GLY A 11 19.01 28.30 -0.16
CA GLY A 11 19.15 26.84 -0.13
C GLY A 11 17.87 26.08 0.24
N ILE A 12 16.92 26.74 0.92
CA ILE A 12 15.68 26.10 1.42
C ILE A 12 14.64 25.91 0.30
N PHE A 13 14.75 26.59 -0.83
CA PHE A 13 13.78 26.49 -1.93
C PHE A 13 13.99 25.30 -2.88
N MET A 14 15.13 24.60 -2.82
CA MET A 14 15.43 23.48 -3.72
C MET A 14 14.85 22.12 -3.29
N PHE A 15 14.11 22.06 -2.18
CA PHE A 15 13.34 20.87 -1.78
C PHE A 15 11.86 20.91 -2.21
N SER A 16 11.49 21.79 -3.15
CA SER A 16 10.11 21.88 -3.63
C SER A 16 9.76 20.74 -4.60
N CYS A 17 9.13 19.71 -4.01
CA CYS A 17 8.23 18.70 -4.56
C CYS A 17 8.49 18.13 -5.96
N LYS A 18 8.81 16.83 -5.93
CA LYS A 18 8.62 15.89 -7.04
C LYS A 18 7.25 16.07 -7.66
N GLU A 19 7.24 16.18 -8.99
CA GLU A 19 6.09 16.19 -9.88
C GLU A 19 5.02 15.17 -9.43
N GLN A 20 3.92 15.69 -8.89
CA GLN A 20 2.78 14.89 -8.46
C GLN A 20 1.90 14.72 -9.70
N THR A 21 1.97 13.53 -10.30
CA THR A 21 0.99 13.06 -11.28
C THR A 21 -0.41 13.40 -10.79
N GLU A 22 -1.23 13.96 -11.66
CA GLU A 22 -2.53 14.60 -11.40
C GLU A 22 -3.57 13.67 -10.72
N THR A 23 -3.30 13.26 -9.49
CA THR A 23 -4.33 12.70 -8.61
C THR A 23 -5.20 13.87 -8.16
N PRO A 24 -6.55 13.72 -8.16
CA PRO A 24 -7.45 14.73 -7.60
C PRO A 24 -6.97 15.13 -6.20
N ARG A 25 -7.16 16.40 -5.81
CA ARG A 25 -6.66 16.94 -4.52
C ARG A 25 -7.01 16.10 -3.28
N ASN A 26 -8.06 15.28 -3.36
CA ASN A 26 -8.55 14.43 -2.26
C ASN A 26 -8.19 12.93 -2.42
N VAL A 27 -7.28 12.58 -3.34
CA VAL A 27 -6.81 11.20 -3.54
C VAL A 27 -5.37 11.06 -3.05
N ILE A 28 -5.13 10.08 -2.18
CA ILE A 28 -3.80 9.68 -1.70
C ILE A 28 -2.96 9.23 -2.89
N GLN A 29 -1.81 9.87 -3.12
CA GLN A 29 -0.90 9.52 -4.21
C GLN A 29 -0.51 8.02 -4.21
N PRO A 30 -0.25 7.40 -5.38
CA PRO A 30 -0.05 5.96 -5.50
C PRO A 30 1.03 5.40 -4.57
N LYS A 31 2.19 6.08 -4.50
CA LYS A 31 3.30 5.67 -3.63
C LYS A 31 2.93 5.68 -2.15
N LYS A 32 2.15 6.67 -1.72
CA LYS A 32 1.67 6.78 -0.34
C LYS A 32 0.61 5.71 -0.06
N MET A 33 -0.28 5.44 -1.02
CA MET A 33 -1.27 4.36 -0.92
C MET A 33 -0.61 2.99 -0.79
N VAL A 34 0.45 2.70 -1.54
CA VAL A 34 1.26 1.45 -1.38
C VAL A 34 1.73 1.30 0.07
N ALA A 35 2.32 2.35 0.65
CA ALA A 35 2.84 2.31 2.02
C ALA A 35 1.73 2.10 3.07
N VAL A 36 0.56 2.74 2.88
CA VAL A 36 -0.61 2.56 3.75
C VAL A 36 -1.13 1.14 3.67
N LEU A 37 -1.31 0.59 2.47
CA LEU A 37 -1.83 -0.77 2.28
C LEU A 37 -0.90 -1.85 2.84
N ILE A 38 0.42 -1.66 2.74
CA ILE A 38 1.38 -2.56 3.39
C ILE A 38 1.14 -2.59 4.89
N ASP A 39 1.05 -1.43 5.56
CA ASP A 39 0.83 -1.38 7.00
C ASP A 39 -0.54 -1.94 7.40
N ILE A 40 -1.59 -1.70 6.61
CA ILE A 40 -2.92 -2.28 6.83
C ILE A 40 -2.88 -3.80 6.73
N HIS A 41 -2.30 -4.38 5.68
CA HIS A 41 -2.23 -5.84 5.54
C HIS A 41 -1.34 -6.50 6.60
N LEU A 42 -0.27 -5.82 7.04
CA LEU A 42 0.50 -6.28 8.18
C LEU A 42 -0.36 -6.30 9.45
N LEU A 43 -1.14 -5.24 9.71
CA LEU A 43 -2.06 -5.22 10.84
C LEU A 43 -3.11 -6.35 10.75
N GLU A 44 -3.74 -6.54 9.59
CA GLU A 44 -4.70 -7.61 9.35
C GLU A 44 -4.10 -9.00 9.65
N SER A 45 -2.83 -9.22 9.28
CA SER A 45 -2.13 -10.47 9.58
C SER A 45 -1.79 -10.62 11.08
N GLN A 46 -1.54 -9.52 11.79
CA GLN A 46 -1.11 -9.53 13.19
C GLN A 46 -2.26 -9.69 14.18
N VAL A 47 -3.40 -9.02 13.95
CA VAL A 47 -4.52 -9.01 14.91
C VAL A 47 -4.98 -10.42 15.34
N PRO A 48 -5.13 -11.41 14.43
CA PRO A 48 -5.52 -12.77 14.82
C PRO A 48 -4.53 -13.48 15.75
N HIS A 49 -3.25 -13.07 15.75
CA HIS A 49 -2.23 -13.60 16.65
C HIS A 49 -2.27 -12.96 18.04
N LEU A 50 -2.91 -11.81 18.19
CA LEU A 50 -3.00 -11.07 19.46
C LEU A 50 -4.25 -11.44 20.26
N THR A 51 -5.34 -11.83 19.60
CA THR A 51 -6.56 -12.25 20.27
C THR A 51 -7.39 -13.20 19.41
N ARG A 52 -8.01 -14.19 20.08
CA ARG A 52 -8.95 -15.14 19.45
C ARG A 52 -10.41 -14.68 19.54
N MET A 53 -10.71 -13.63 20.32
CA MET A 53 -12.08 -13.12 20.49
C MET A 53 -12.42 -12.11 19.39
N PRO A 54 -13.50 -12.31 18.61
CA PRO A 54 -13.84 -11.44 17.47
C PRO A 54 -14.03 -9.97 17.83
N ASP A 55 -14.76 -9.68 18.92
CA ASP A 55 -15.03 -8.29 19.34
C ASP A 55 -13.75 -7.58 19.76
N SER A 56 -12.89 -8.29 20.51
CA SER A 56 -11.58 -7.79 20.90
C SER A 56 -10.67 -7.57 19.68
N ALA A 57 -10.71 -8.47 18.70
CA ALA A 57 -9.96 -8.34 17.45
C ALA A 57 -10.38 -7.10 16.67
N HIS A 58 -11.70 -6.85 16.56
CA HIS A 58 -12.23 -5.68 15.87
C HIS A 58 -11.81 -4.38 16.57
N PHE A 59 -11.97 -4.29 17.88
CA PHE A 59 -11.56 -3.11 18.65
C PHE A 59 -10.07 -2.84 18.51
N LEU A 60 -9.24 -3.89 18.63
CA LEU A 60 -7.80 -3.80 18.49
C LEU A 60 -7.39 -3.33 17.09
N TYR A 61 -7.99 -3.93 16.06
CA TYR A 61 -7.79 -3.54 14.67
C TYR A 61 -8.10 -2.05 14.48
N LYS A 62 -9.26 -1.57 14.94
CA LYS A 62 -9.66 -0.16 14.81
C LYS A 62 -8.70 0.79 15.53
N ALA A 63 -8.20 0.41 16.70
CA ALA A 63 -7.24 1.20 17.45
C ALA A 63 -5.91 1.35 16.70
N TYR A 64 -5.40 0.28 16.09
CA TYR A 64 -4.15 0.32 15.32
C TYR A 64 -4.32 0.92 13.92
N GLU A 65 -5.45 0.70 13.26
CA GLU A 65 -5.80 1.33 11.97
C GLU A 65 -5.74 2.85 12.09
N LYS A 66 -6.30 3.41 13.17
CA LYS A 66 -6.21 4.85 13.46
C LYS A 66 -4.75 5.31 13.60
N LYS A 67 -3.89 4.52 14.24
CA LYS A 67 -2.46 4.85 14.38
C LYS A 67 -1.72 4.79 13.04
N ILE A 68 -2.07 3.86 12.15
CA ILE A 68 -1.54 3.79 10.78
C ILE A 68 -1.91 5.05 10.00
N PHE A 69 -3.17 5.47 10.05
CA PHE A 69 -3.61 6.69 9.38
C PHE A 69 -2.88 7.93 9.90
N GLN A 70 -2.70 8.03 11.21
CA GLN A 70 -1.89 9.10 11.83
C GLN A 70 -0.42 9.06 11.35
N LYS A 71 0.22 7.88 11.35
CA LYS A 71 1.59 7.68 10.86
C LYS A 71 1.76 8.16 9.43
N HIS A 72 0.77 7.91 8.58
CA HIS A 72 0.77 8.34 7.18
C HIS A 72 0.20 9.73 6.97
N GLN A 73 -0.22 10.46 8.01
CA GLN A 73 -0.84 11.79 7.87
C GLN A 73 -2.01 11.77 6.88
N ILE A 74 -2.92 10.83 7.08
CA ILE A 74 -4.18 10.71 6.35
C ILE A 74 -5.32 10.53 7.34
N ASP A 75 -6.53 10.83 6.92
CA ASP A 75 -7.74 10.47 7.65
C ASP A 75 -8.46 9.27 6.99
N SER A 76 -9.39 8.67 7.72
CA SER A 76 -10.14 7.50 7.26
C SER A 76 -11.02 7.80 6.04
N LEU A 77 -11.56 9.02 5.93
CA LEU A 77 -12.43 9.41 4.82
C LEU A 77 -11.61 9.55 3.52
N THR A 78 -10.49 10.26 3.58
CA THR A 78 -9.51 10.40 2.51
C THR A 78 -9.01 9.03 2.06
N TYR A 79 -8.69 8.13 3.01
CA TYR A 79 -8.36 6.74 2.68
C TYR A 79 -9.48 6.04 1.91
N GLN A 80 -10.72 6.04 2.44
CA GLN A 80 -11.85 5.38 1.78
C GLN A 80 -12.19 5.97 0.40
N GLN A 81 -12.10 7.28 0.23
CA GLN A 81 -12.33 7.96 -1.04
C GLN A 81 -11.25 7.58 -2.06
N SER A 82 -9.99 7.63 -1.64
CA SER A 82 -8.84 7.24 -2.48
C SER A 82 -8.91 5.76 -2.86
N TYR A 83 -9.30 4.92 -1.90
CA TYR A 83 -9.48 3.49 -2.14
C TYR A 83 -10.54 3.24 -3.20
N ARG A 84 -11.72 3.84 -3.05
CA ARG A 84 -12.79 3.78 -4.06
C ARG A 84 -12.37 4.32 -5.42
N TYR A 85 -11.61 5.42 -5.44
CA TYR A 85 -11.05 5.97 -6.67
C TYR A 85 -10.18 4.93 -7.38
N TYR A 86 -9.25 4.27 -6.68
CA TYR A 86 -8.40 3.25 -7.29
C TYR A 86 -9.18 2.00 -7.70
N LEU A 87 -10.19 1.58 -6.94
CA LEU A 87 -11.07 0.48 -7.34
C LEU A 87 -11.80 0.74 -8.67
N ASN A 88 -12.06 2.01 -8.99
CA ASN A 88 -12.66 2.42 -10.27
C ASN A 88 -11.60 2.61 -11.37
N ASN A 89 -10.32 2.79 -11.00
CA ASN A 89 -9.17 2.93 -11.91
C ASN A 89 -8.29 1.68 -11.87
N LEU A 90 -8.80 0.57 -12.42
CA LEU A 90 -8.20 -0.76 -12.25
C LEU A 90 -6.72 -0.85 -12.69
N GLN A 91 -6.32 -0.15 -13.76
CA GLN A 91 -4.94 -0.18 -14.24
C GLN A 91 -3.96 0.43 -13.22
N GLU A 92 -4.37 1.49 -12.53
CA GLU A 92 -3.56 2.13 -11.50
C GLU A 92 -3.54 1.30 -10.22
N PHE A 93 -4.69 0.74 -9.84
CA PHE A 93 -4.79 -0.17 -8.71
C PHE A 93 -3.95 -1.44 -8.90
N GLU A 94 -3.90 -2.01 -10.10
CA GLU A 94 -3.00 -3.13 -10.43
C GLU A 94 -1.53 -2.79 -10.14
N LYS A 95 -1.08 -1.57 -10.46
CA LYS A 95 0.31 -1.13 -10.21
C LYS A 95 0.58 -0.91 -8.73
N ILE A 96 -0.38 -0.35 -7.99
CA ILE A 96 -0.28 -0.17 -6.53
C ILE A 96 -0.17 -1.55 -5.87
N TYR A 97 -1.09 -2.46 -6.19
CA TYR A 97 -1.16 -3.76 -5.55
C TYR A 97 0.02 -4.68 -5.91
N ALA A 98 0.58 -4.56 -7.12
CA ALA A 98 1.82 -5.24 -7.48
C ALA A 98 2.97 -4.85 -6.54
N GLN A 99 3.16 -3.56 -6.28
CA GLN A 99 4.21 -3.07 -5.37
C GLN A 99 3.96 -3.50 -3.91
N VAL A 100 2.70 -3.55 -3.48
CA VAL A 100 2.33 -4.05 -2.15
C VAL A 100 2.77 -5.51 -2.00
N ILE A 101 2.40 -6.37 -2.97
CA ILE A 101 2.79 -7.78 -2.95
C ILE A 101 4.31 -7.93 -2.96
N ASP A 102 5.00 -7.23 -3.86
CA ASP A 102 6.46 -7.31 -3.97
C ASP A 102 7.14 -6.93 -2.65
N SER A 103 6.66 -5.88 -1.97
CA SER A 103 7.21 -5.48 -0.67
C SER A 103 6.89 -6.47 0.46
N LEU A 104 5.69 -7.05 0.49
CA LEU A 104 5.33 -8.04 1.50
C LEU A 104 6.13 -9.34 1.33
N VAL A 105 6.33 -9.79 0.09
CA VAL A 105 7.16 -10.97 -0.22
C VAL A 105 8.62 -10.74 0.16
N ASP A 106 9.18 -9.56 -0.12
CA ASP A 106 10.55 -9.21 0.27
C ASP A 106 10.72 -9.28 1.80
N ARG A 107 9.77 -8.72 2.55
CA ARG A 107 9.72 -8.79 4.02
C ARG A 107 9.58 -10.22 4.54
N GLU A 108 8.77 -11.05 3.90
CA GLU A 108 8.62 -12.45 4.28
C GLU A 108 9.90 -13.25 3.99
N SER A 109 10.56 -12.98 2.87
CA SER A 109 11.80 -13.66 2.46
C SER A 109 12.99 -13.33 3.35
N THR A 110 13.06 -12.09 3.87
CA THR A 110 14.11 -11.64 4.80
C THR A 110 13.92 -12.21 6.20
N LEU A 111 12.69 -12.53 6.61
CA LEU A 111 12.39 -13.19 7.88
C LEU A 111 12.56 -14.72 7.82
N ASN A 112 12.40 -15.33 6.64
CA ASN A 112 12.54 -16.76 6.43
C ASN A 112 13.95 -17.16 5.96
N ILE A 113 14.97 -16.94 6.79
CA ILE A 113 16.26 -17.63 6.65
C ILE A 113 16.04 -19.10 7.12
N GLY A 114 15.42 -19.94 6.29
CA GLY A 114 15.31 -21.37 6.61
C GLY A 114 14.28 -22.22 5.85
N LYS A 115 13.30 -21.64 5.14
CA LYS A 115 12.37 -22.43 4.31
C LYS A 115 12.05 -21.70 3.00
N PRO A 116 12.36 -22.28 1.84
CA PRO A 116 11.96 -21.69 0.57
C PRO A 116 10.44 -21.82 0.43
N ILE A 117 9.75 -20.68 0.47
CA ILE A 117 8.37 -20.62 -0.01
C ILE A 117 8.43 -20.93 -1.50
N ILE A 118 7.83 -22.06 -1.89
CA ILE A 118 7.67 -22.50 -3.25
C ILE A 118 6.64 -21.57 -3.92
N ILE A 119 7.10 -20.40 -4.33
CA ILE A 119 6.54 -19.69 -5.48
C ILE A 119 7.67 -19.74 -6.48
N GLU A 120 7.53 -20.61 -7.50
CA GLU A 120 8.54 -20.92 -8.50
C GLU A 120 9.41 -19.70 -8.86
N LYS A 121 10.66 -19.68 -8.34
CA LYS A 121 11.74 -18.89 -8.92
C LYS A 121 12.07 -19.51 -10.27
N LYS A 122 11.27 -19.25 -11.30
CA LYS A 122 11.71 -19.44 -12.68
C LYS A 122 12.61 -18.26 -13.03
N LYS A 123 13.89 -18.46 -12.72
CA LYS A 123 15.04 -17.76 -13.29
C LYS A 123 14.86 -17.78 -14.82
N ASP A 124 14.63 -16.63 -15.43
CA ASP A 124 15.17 -16.25 -16.75
C ASP A 124 14.91 -14.77 -17.05
N SER A 125 16.01 -14.12 -17.39
CA SER A 125 16.17 -12.69 -17.59
C SER A 125 15.62 -12.25 -18.95
N SER A 126 14.32 -11.98 -19.04
CA SER A 126 13.73 -11.04 -19.99
C SER A 126 12.23 -10.93 -19.72
N MET A 127 11.75 -9.70 -19.56
CA MET A 127 10.42 -9.23 -19.98
C MET A 127 9.48 -10.30 -20.60
N PHE A 128 8.90 -11.17 -19.77
CA PHE A 128 7.69 -11.90 -20.11
C PHE A 128 6.80 -11.89 -18.89
N ILE A 129 6.02 -10.82 -18.80
CA ILE A 129 4.73 -10.90 -18.19
C ILE A 129 3.94 -11.97 -18.98
N ASN A 130 4.01 -13.23 -18.54
CA ASN A 130 3.18 -14.27 -19.10
C ASN A 130 1.71 -13.82 -18.93
N LYS A 131 0.96 -13.71 -20.03
CA LYS A 131 -0.45 -13.30 -20.01
C LYS A 131 -1.25 -14.10 -18.97
N ASP A 132 -0.86 -15.33 -18.69
CA ASP A 132 -1.51 -16.22 -17.72
C ASP A 132 -1.26 -15.80 -16.26
N SER A 133 -0.06 -15.32 -15.91
CA SER A 133 0.23 -14.85 -14.56
C SER A 133 -0.45 -13.50 -14.28
N LEU A 134 -0.57 -12.61 -15.28
CA LEU A 134 -1.45 -11.44 -15.17
C LEU A 134 -2.91 -11.84 -15.08
N LYS A 135 -3.36 -12.85 -15.82
CA LYS A 135 -4.77 -13.27 -15.80
C LYS A 135 -5.17 -13.78 -14.42
N ILE A 136 -4.28 -14.53 -13.77
CA ILE A 136 -4.45 -15.02 -12.39
C ILE A 136 -4.37 -13.85 -11.40
N ARG A 137 -3.37 -12.96 -11.50
CA ARG A 137 -3.26 -11.76 -10.65
C ARG A 137 -4.48 -10.85 -10.80
N ARG A 138 -4.94 -10.61 -12.02
CA ARG A 138 -6.17 -9.87 -12.35
C ARG A 138 -7.41 -10.54 -11.79
N LYS A 139 -7.51 -11.87 -11.87
CA LYS A 139 -8.63 -12.61 -11.27
C LYS A 139 -8.63 -12.47 -9.75
N LYS A 140 -7.47 -12.63 -9.10
CA LYS A 140 -7.32 -12.46 -7.65
C LYS A 140 -7.61 -11.02 -7.22
N ILE A 141 -7.11 -10.02 -7.95
CA ILE A 141 -7.43 -8.61 -7.72
C ILE A 141 -8.92 -8.38 -7.89
N LYS A 142 -9.56 -8.88 -8.95
CA LYS A 142 -11.01 -8.77 -9.15
C LYS A 142 -11.81 -9.40 -8.00
N GLU A 143 -11.40 -10.54 -7.48
CA GLU A 143 -12.03 -11.16 -6.30
C GLU A 143 -11.81 -10.34 -5.03
N MET A 144 -10.60 -9.82 -4.79
CA MET A 144 -10.31 -8.95 -3.65
C MET A 144 -11.14 -7.65 -3.70
N VAL A 145 -11.18 -7.01 -4.87
CA VAL A 145 -12.03 -5.83 -5.13
C VAL A 145 -13.51 -6.15 -4.92
N LYS A 146 -13.97 -7.34 -5.36
CA LYS A 146 -15.36 -7.78 -5.16
C LYS A 146 -15.66 -7.97 -3.67
N GLN A 147 -14.77 -8.59 -2.90
CA GLN A 147 -14.94 -8.78 -1.46
C GLN A 147 -14.96 -7.46 -0.70
N GLU A 148 -14.12 -6.48 -1.06
CA GLU A 148 -14.17 -5.16 -0.44
C GLU A 148 -15.40 -4.35 -0.81
N LYS A 149 -15.88 -4.45 -2.06
CA LYS A 149 -17.15 -3.83 -2.44
C LYS A 149 -18.32 -4.38 -1.63
N LEU A 150 -18.31 -5.66 -1.26
CA LEU A 150 -19.30 -6.22 -0.33
C LEU A 150 -19.16 -5.62 1.08
N LYS A 151 -17.94 -5.52 1.62
CA LYS A 151 -17.69 -4.95 2.96
C LYS A 151 -18.04 -3.45 3.07
N LEU A 152 -18.04 -2.72 1.97
CA LEU A 152 -18.41 -1.29 1.91
C LEU A 152 -19.93 -1.04 1.85
N ASN A 153 -20.72 -2.07 1.53
CA ASN A 153 -22.18 -1.98 1.33
C ASN A 153 -22.99 -2.75 2.38
N SER A 154 -22.34 -3.40 3.36
CA SER A 154 -22.94 -4.02 4.54
C SER A 154 -22.75 -3.15 5.77
#